data_AF-A0AB36CRV8-F1
#
_entry.id   AF-A0AB36CRV8-F1
#
_cell.length_a   1.000
_cell.length_b   1.000
_cell.length_c   1.000
_cell.angle_alpha   90.00
_cell.angle_beta   90.00
_cell.angle_gamma   90.00
#
_symmetry.space_group_name_H-M   'P 1'
#
loop_
_entity.id
_entity.type
_entity.pdbx_description
1 polymer ?
#
loop_
_entity_poly.entity_id
_entity_poly.type
_entity_poly.pdbx_seq_one_letter_code
_entity_poly.pdbx_strand_id
1 'polypeptide(L)'
;MKLISARQAWREALHESRDSVLAAAQERSRLGKKGRVVGETMPSMRDSNGRCAHMLAAGLVQSAIGTLPKPLQHFGNALYSPIANGQDINVAHALVWFTVDLEGYPAKRKEVAYWMALAAIKSHQAAVNGREAWGPGRVSEFVLGWYGAKVDTSHWARDWATIWGIIAGAVDSLDAKALKPVAAVIVKMSERRDPNRCRWELYDREHVADFRSERYAVRRHATQKALRARLDAMEVSQLRRWFRRMNLYSTAYRAEWGSDVVENPARHLIYLDRVTEYWNQRQRVGDVSRQVA
;
A
#
# COMPACT_ATOMS: atom_id res chain seq x y z
N MET A 1 -1.52 0.13 3.35
CA MET A 1 -0.83 1.28 2.72
C MET A 1 0.04 1.97 3.76
N LYS A 2 1.32 2.26 3.49
CA LYS A 2 2.14 3.14 4.34
C LYS A 2 2.03 4.56 3.77
N LEU A 3 1.23 5.41 4.42
CA LEU A 3 1.04 6.81 4.04
C LEU A 3 2.26 7.63 4.48
N ILE A 4 3.19 7.91 3.56
CA ILE A 4 4.38 8.75 3.84
C ILE A 4 4.14 10.18 3.36
N SER A 5 3.51 10.36 2.18
CA SER A 5 3.19 11.68 1.62
C SER A 5 1.86 11.69 0.87
N ALA A 6 1.27 12.88 0.71
CA ALA A 6 0.03 13.06 -0.04
C ALA A 6 0.16 12.67 -1.53
N ARG A 7 1.32 12.94 -2.13
CA ARG A 7 1.63 12.56 -3.53
C ARG A 7 1.66 11.05 -3.71
N GLN A 8 2.35 10.35 -2.79
CA GLN A 8 2.36 8.89 -2.78
C GLN A 8 0.96 8.32 -2.55
N ALA A 9 0.21 8.88 -1.60
CA ALA A 9 -1.13 8.43 -1.27
C ALA A 9 -2.10 8.57 -2.46
N TRP A 10 -2.02 9.67 -3.22
CA TRP A 10 -2.81 9.86 -4.43
C TRP A 10 -2.52 8.77 -5.45
N ARG A 11 -1.23 8.54 -5.75
CA ARG A 11 -0.79 7.51 -6.69
C ARG A 11 -1.25 6.12 -6.27
N GLU A 12 -1.01 5.75 -5.01
CA GLU A 12 -1.33 4.43 -4.48
C GLU A 12 -2.83 4.19 -4.35
N ALA A 13 -3.62 5.22 -4.06
CA ALA A 13 -5.07 5.10 -3.99
C ALA A 13 -5.71 4.81 -5.36
N LEU A 14 -5.08 5.24 -6.45
CA LEU A 14 -5.53 5.00 -7.83
C LEU A 14 -4.78 3.87 -8.52
N HIS A 15 -3.80 3.26 -7.85
CA HIS A 15 -3.09 2.11 -8.36
C HIS A 15 -3.88 0.85 -8.01
N GLU A 16 -4.46 0.20 -9.01
CA GLU A 16 -5.01 -1.14 -8.81
C GLU A 16 -3.85 -2.11 -8.56
N SER A 17 -3.70 -2.58 -7.32
CA SER A 17 -2.77 -3.66 -6.97
C SER A 17 -3.25 -5.03 -7.46
N ARG A 18 -4.14 -5.08 -8.45
CA ARG A 18 -4.70 -6.31 -9.01
C ARG A 18 -4.01 -6.58 -10.34
N ASP A 19 -3.32 -7.71 -10.43
CA ASP A 19 -3.40 -8.46 -11.66
C ASP A 19 -4.87 -8.82 -11.86
N SER A 20 -5.41 -8.56 -13.05
CA SER A 20 -6.77 -8.98 -13.35
C SER A 20 -6.89 -10.49 -13.08
N VAL A 21 -8.05 -10.97 -12.62
CA VAL A 21 -8.27 -12.40 -12.37
C VAL A 21 -7.89 -13.23 -13.61
N LEU A 22 -8.11 -12.66 -14.79
CA LEU A 22 -7.70 -13.19 -16.08
C LEU A 22 -6.18 -13.17 -16.28
N ALA A 23 -5.46 -12.10 -15.92
CA ALA A 23 -4.00 -12.05 -15.99
C ALA A 23 -3.35 -13.08 -15.06
N ALA A 24 -3.84 -13.21 -13.82
CA ALA A 24 -3.40 -14.23 -12.88
C ALA A 24 -3.73 -15.65 -13.38
N ALA A 25 -4.89 -15.84 -14.01
CA ALA A 25 -5.27 -17.11 -14.64
C ALA A 25 -4.40 -17.42 -15.88
N GLN A 26 -4.04 -16.41 -16.65
CA GLN A 26 -3.20 -16.54 -17.85
C GLN A 26 -1.75 -16.88 -17.48
N GLU A 27 -1.20 -16.25 -16.44
CA GLU A 27 0.08 -16.63 -15.82
C GLU A 27 0.07 -18.09 -15.38
N ARG A 28 -0.96 -18.50 -14.62
CA ARG A 28 -1.13 -19.90 -14.20
C ARG A 28 -1.23 -20.87 -15.38
N SER A 29 -1.94 -20.47 -16.44
CA SER A 29 -2.06 -21.26 -17.66
C SER A 29 -0.73 -21.40 -18.40
N ARG A 30 0.07 -20.32 -18.50
CA ARG A 30 1.41 -20.36 -19.11
C ARG A 30 2.36 -21.28 -18.35
N LEU A 31 2.25 -21.28 -17.03
CA LEU A 31 3.04 -22.16 -16.16
C LEU A 31 2.51 -23.62 -16.12
N GLY A 32 1.47 -23.94 -16.89
CA GLY A 32 0.88 -25.28 -16.96
C GLY A 32 0.22 -25.74 -15.65
N LYS A 33 -0.05 -24.82 -14.72
CA LYS A 33 -0.53 -25.13 -13.37
C LYS A 33 -2.02 -25.48 -13.41
N LYS A 34 -2.34 -26.76 -13.20
CA LYS A 34 -3.73 -27.22 -12.97
C LYS A 34 -3.99 -27.29 -11.46
N GLY A 35 -4.53 -26.22 -10.90
CA GLY A 35 -4.93 -26.16 -9.49
C GLY A 35 -3.84 -25.65 -8.54
N ARG A 36 -4.04 -25.86 -7.24
CA ARG A 36 -3.17 -25.34 -6.17
C ARG A 36 -1.92 -26.22 -6.05
N VAL A 37 -0.73 -25.64 -6.27
CA VAL A 37 0.55 -26.33 -6.09
C VAL A 37 1.03 -26.17 -4.65
N VAL A 38 1.39 -27.27 -4.00
CA VAL A 38 1.91 -27.27 -2.63
C VAL A 38 3.30 -26.61 -2.61
N GLY A 39 3.49 -25.61 -1.75
CA GLY A 39 4.76 -24.86 -1.64
C GLY A 39 4.83 -23.56 -2.46
N GLU A 40 3.77 -23.18 -3.17
CA GLU A 40 3.71 -21.92 -3.89
C GLU A 40 3.33 -20.75 -2.97
N THR A 41 4.13 -19.68 -2.98
CA THR A 41 3.82 -18.40 -2.32
C THR A 41 2.71 -17.70 -3.09
N MET A 42 1.47 -18.00 -2.76
CA MET A 42 0.32 -17.27 -3.30
C MET A 42 0.22 -15.90 -2.62
N PRO A 43 -0.08 -14.81 -3.36
CA PRO A 43 -0.67 -13.63 -2.75
C PRO A 43 -1.90 -14.10 -1.98
N SER A 44 -1.97 -13.84 -0.68
CA SER A 44 -3.04 -14.41 0.15
C SER A 44 -4.40 -14.02 -0.45
N MET A 45 -5.16 -15.03 -0.85
CA MET A 45 -6.47 -14.86 -1.49
C MET A 45 -7.52 -14.37 -0.48
N ARG A 46 -7.16 -14.38 0.81
CA ARG A 46 -7.94 -13.84 1.92
C ARG A 46 -7.73 -12.34 2.02
N ASP A 47 -8.82 -11.63 2.30
CA ASP A 47 -8.81 -10.23 2.71
C ASP A 47 -8.00 -10.06 3.99
N SER A 48 -6.68 -9.98 3.87
CA SER A 48 -5.80 -9.71 5.01
C SER A 48 -6.21 -8.36 5.61
N ASN A 49 -6.05 -8.21 6.93
CA ASN A 49 -6.31 -6.93 7.60
C ASN A 49 -5.52 -5.79 6.93
N GLY A 50 -4.30 -6.09 6.45
CA GLY A 50 -3.50 -5.17 5.64
C GLY A 50 -4.17 -4.74 4.33
N ARG A 51 -4.87 -5.65 3.64
CA ARG A 51 -5.63 -5.35 2.41
C ARG A 51 -6.88 -4.53 2.70
N CYS A 52 -7.68 -4.91 3.70
CA CYS A 52 -8.84 -4.12 4.13
C CYS A 52 -8.42 -2.70 4.56
N ALA A 53 -7.32 -2.58 5.30
CA ALA A 53 -6.75 -1.29 5.69
C ALA A 53 -6.26 -0.48 4.48
N HIS A 54 -5.66 -1.13 3.47
CA HIS A 54 -5.29 -0.46 2.23
C HIS A 54 -6.52 0.04 1.46
N MET A 55 -7.55 -0.79 1.27
CA MET A 55 -8.78 -0.39 0.58
C MET A 55 -9.50 0.75 1.30
N LEU A 56 -9.56 0.71 2.64
CA LEU A 56 -10.12 1.80 3.44
C LEU A 56 -9.32 3.09 3.23
N ALA A 57 -7.99 3.01 3.33
CA ALA A 57 -7.13 4.18 3.14
C ALA A 57 -7.27 4.75 1.72
N ALA A 58 -7.27 3.90 0.70
CA ALA A 58 -7.47 4.28 -0.69
C ALA A 58 -8.84 4.93 -0.91
N GLY A 59 -9.91 4.35 -0.36
CA GLY A 59 -11.27 4.90 -0.45
C GLY A 59 -11.41 6.27 0.21
N LEU A 60 -10.76 6.49 1.37
CA LEU A 60 -10.74 7.81 2.02
C LEU A 60 -9.98 8.85 1.18
N VAL A 61 -8.85 8.47 0.58
CA VAL A 61 -8.09 9.35 -0.32
C VAL A 61 -8.89 9.66 -1.58
N GLN A 62 -9.49 8.65 -2.23
CA GLN A 62 -10.36 8.84 -3.40
C GLN A 62 -11.57 9.73 -3.08
N SER A 63 -12.20 9.54 -1.91
CA SER A 63 -13.27 10.43 -1.45
C SER A 63 -12.78 11.87 -1.28
N ALA A 64 -11.58 12.09 -0.74
CA ALA A 64 -11.00 13.41 -0.59
C ALA A 64 -10.67 14.05 -1.95
N ILE A 65 -10.12 13.29 -2.89
CA ILE A 65 -9.93 13.71 -4.29
C ILE A 65 -11.27 14.13 -4.90
N GLY A 66 -12.34 13.36 -4.64
CA GLY A 66 -13.69 13.66 -5.11
C GLY A 66 -14.26 15.00 -4.64
N THR A 67 -13.74 15.57 -3.54
CA THR A 67 -14.17 16.90 -3.05
C THR A 67 -13.56 18.07 -3.82
N LEU A 68 -12.49 17.85 -4.59
CA LEU A 68 -11.84 18.90 -5.38
C LEU A 68 -12.71 19.30 -6.58
N PRO A 69 -12.61 20.56 -7.07
CA PRO A 69 -13.15 20.92 -8.39
C PRO A 69 -12.61 20.02 -9.50
N LYS A 70 -13.45 19.71 -10.50
CA LYS A 70 -13.07 18.81 -11.61
C LYS A 70 -11.75 19.16 -12.29
N PRO A 71 -11.43 20.43 -12.61
CA PRO A 71 -10.13 20.77 -13.19
C PRO A 71 -8.95 20.39 -12.28
N LEU A 72 -9.08 20.56 -10.97
CA LEU A 72 -8.04 20.19 -10.00
C LEU A 72 -7.92 18.67 -9.82
N GLN A 73 -9.03 17.92 -9.96
CA GLN A 73 -8.97 16.45 -9.99
C GLN A 73 -8.16 15.97 -11.19
N HIS A 74 -8.45 16.50 -12.39
CA HIS A 74 -7.72 16.19 -13.62
C HIS A 74 -6.24 16.60 -13.52
N PHE A 75 -5.95 17.76 -12.95
CA PHE A 75 -4.58 18.20 -12.69
C PHE A 75 -3.80 17.24 -11.77
N GLY A 76 -4.39 16.86 -10.62
CA GLY A 76 -3.77 15.88 -9.72
C GLY A 76 -3.61 14.51 -10.38
N ASN A 77 -4.58 14.08 -11.19
CA ASN A 77 -4.48 12.83 -11.95
C ASN A 77 -3.36 12.87 -12.99
N ALA A 78 -3.23 13.97 -13.74
CA ALA A 78 -2.16 14.14 -14.73
C ALA A 78 -0.76 14.03 -14.10
N LEU A 79 -0.60 14.48 -12.85
CA LEU A 79 0.67 14.42 -12.12
C LEU A 79 0.92 13.05 -11.47
N TYR A 80 -0.08 12.47 -10.81
CA TYR A 80 0.11 11.37 -9.85
C TYR A 80 -0.58 10.07 -10.22
N SER A 81 -1.62 10.10 -11.05
CA SER A 81 -2.41 8.91 -11.36
C SER A 81 -1.65 8.00 -12.33
N PRO A 82 -1.52 6.69 -12.03
CA PRO A 82 -0.95 5.73 -12.97
C PRO A 82 -1.86 5.48 -14.19
N ILE A 83 -3.15 5.83 -14.08
CA ILE A 83 -4.17 5.66 -15.11
C ILE A 83 -4.54 6.99 -15.78
N ALA A 84 -3.68 8.00 -15.67
CA ALA A 84 -3.89 9.31 -16.28
C ALA A 84 -4.03 9.18 -17.80
N ASN A 85 -5.03 9.85 -18.36
CA ASN A 85 -5.32 9.85 -19.80
C ASN A 85 -4.98 11.21 -20.45
N GLY A 86 -5.14 11.30 -21.77
CA GLY A 86 -4.91 12.54 -22.51
C GLY A 86 -5.83 13.69 -22.09
N GLN A 87 -7.05 13.39 -21.63
CA GLN A 87 -7.98 14.42 -21.13
C GLN A 87 -7.48 15.04 -19.83
N ASP A 88 -6.95 14.23 -18.91
CA ASP A 88 -6.35 14.73 -17.67
C ASP A 88 -5.24 15.74 -17.98
N ILE A 89 -4.38 15.43 -18.94
CA ILE A 89 -3.27 16.30 -19.37
C ILE A 89 -3.79 17.59 -20.01
N ASN A 90 -4.77 17.50 -20.91
CA ASN A 90 -5.32 18.67 -21.59
C ASN A 90 -6.03 19.62 -20.62
N VAL A 91 -6.83 19.08 -19.70
CA VAL A 91 -7.52 19.87 -18.67
C VAL A 91 -6.51 20.48 -17.69
N ALA A 92 -5.48 19.73 -17.30
CA ALA A 92 -4.39 20.24 -16.46
C ALA A 92 -3.66 21.41 -17.13
N HIS A 93 -3.35 21.27 -18.42
CA HIS A 93 -2.69 22.30 -19.22
C HIS A 93 -3.55 23.56 -19.33
N ALA A 94 -4.83 23.42 -19.67
CA ALA A 94 -5.78 24.53 -19.71
C ALA A 94 -5.88 25.22 -18.34
N LEU A 95 -5.98 24.46 -17.25
CA LEU A 95 -6.06 24.99 -15.90
C LEU A 95 -4.82 25.82 -15.55
N VAL A 96 -3.61 25.31 -15.81
CA VAL A 96 -2.37 26.06 -15.59
C VAL A 96 -2.40 27.33 -16.41
N TRP A 97 -2.71 27.25 -17.70
CA TRP A 97 -2.77 28.42 -18.57
C TRP A 97 -3.71 29.51 -18.08
N PHE A 98 -4.92 29.16 -17.64
CA PHE A 98 -5.88 30.12 -17.09
C PHE A 98 -5.48 30.69 -15.72
N THR A 99 -4.50 30.09 -15.04
CA THR A 99 -4.00 30.59 -13.75
C THR A 99 -2.76 31.48 -13.89
N VAL A 100 -2.10 31.44 -15.05
CA VAL A 100 -0.90 32.25 -15.31
C VAL A 100 -1.34 33.64 -15.77
N ASP A 101 -0.86 34.66 -15.08
CA ASP A 101 -0.99 36.04 -15.53
C ASP A 101 0.24 36.47 -16.33
N LEU A 102 0.03 36.76 -17.61
CA LEU A 102 1.04 37.29 -18.54
C LEU A 102 0.55 38.59 -19.19
N GLU A 103 -0.24 39.40 -18.49
CA GLU A 103 -0.57 40.74 -18.93
C GLU A 103 0.71 41.56 -19.22
N GLY A 104 0.69 42.33 -20.30
CA GLY A 104 1.85 43.10 -20.77
C GLY A 104 2.84 42.35 -21.68
N TYR A 105 2.75 41.03 -21.83
CA TYR A 105 3.61 40.30 -22.79
C TYR A 105 3.04 40.28 -24.22
N PRO A 106 3.90 40.31 -25.27
CA PRO A 106 3.47 40.20 -26.67
C PRO A 106 2.76 38.88 -26.98
N ALA A 107 1.81 38.89 -27.92
CA ALA A 107 1.02 37.72 -28.32
C ALA A 107 1.90 36.51 -28.71
N LYS A 108 2.95 36.72 -29.50
CA LYS A 108 3.90 35.67 -29.89
C LYS A 108 4.62 35.03 -28.70
N ARG A 109 4.91 35.80 -27.63
CA ARG A 109 5.48 35.25 -26.40
C ARG A 109 4.45 34.45 -25.61
N LYS A 110 3.19 34.88 -25.60
CA LYS A 110 2.09 34.14 -24.97
C LYS A 110 1.85 32.79 -25.64
N GLU A 111 1.93 32.71 -26.97
CA GLU A 111 1.82 31.44 -27.70
C GLU A 111 2.91 30.44 -27.30
N VAL A 112 4.16 30.88 -27.22
CA VAL A 112 5.27 30.04 -26.73
C VAL A 112 5.05 29.66 -25.27
N ALA A 113 4.63 30.62 -24.43
CA ALA A 113 4.35 30.41 -23.02
C ALA A 113 3.24 29.38 -22.78
N TYR A 114 2.24 29.32 -23.66
CA TYR A 114 1.20 28.30 -23.63
C TYR A 114 1.82 26.90 -23.70
N TRP A 115 2.74 26.64 -24.62
CA TRP A 115 3.42 25.33 -24.71
C TRP A 115 4.43 25.11 -23.58
N MET A 116 5.05 26.18 -23.07
CA MET A 116 5.88 26.11 -21.86
C MET A 116 5.08 25.69 -20.64
N ALA A 117 3.79 26.02 -20.54
CA ALA A 117 2.92 25.55 -19.46
C ALA A 117 2.78 24.03 -19.44
N LEU A 118 2.62 23.40 -20.61
CA LEU A 118 2.62 21.94 -20.72
C LEU A 118 3.99 21.36 -20.33
N ALA A 119 5.09 22.00 -20.75
CA ALA A 119 6.43 21.60 -20.36
C ALA A 119 6.65 21.71 -18.84
N ALA A 120 6.11 22.74 -18.19
CA ALA A 120 6.20 22.92 -16.74
C ALA A 120 5.48 21.81 -15.97
N ILE A 121 4.29 21.39 -16.42
CA ILE A 121 3.57 20.23 -15.84
C ILE A 121 4.43 18.97 -15.94
N LYS A 122 5.05 18.70 -17.10
CA LYS A 122 5.91 17.53 -17.31
C LYS A 122 7.22 17.60 -16.52
N SER A 123 7.79 18.79 -16.37
CA SER A 123 8.94 19.05 -15.51
C SER A 123 8.61 18.75 -14.05
N HIS A 124 7.48 19.25 -13.55
CA HIS A 124 7.00 18.99 -12.19
C HIS A 124 6.74 17.50 -11.95
N GLN A 125 6.10 16.84 -12.91
CA GLN A 125 5.87 15.39 -12.87
C GLN A 125 7.20 14.61 -12.78
N ALA A 126 8.23 15.04 -13.51
CA ALA A 126 9.56 14.42 -13.43
C ALA A 126 10.19 14.63 -12.04
N ALA A 127 10.12 15.86 -11.52
CA ALA A 127 10.63 16.21 -10.18
C ALA A 127 9.97 15.39 -9.07
N VAL A 128 8.64 15.23 -9.10
CA VAL A 128 7.91 14.42 -8.11
C VAL A 128 8.30 12.95 -8.18
N ASN A 129 8.58 12.43 -9.38
CA ASN A 129 9.00 11.04 -9.57
C ASN A 129 10.49 10.82 -9.26
N GLY A 130 11.18 11.78 -8.64
CA GLY A 130 12.58 11.67 -8.23
C GLY A 130 13.58 11.87 -9.37
N ARG A 131 13.15 12.41 -10.51
CA ARG A 131 14.03 12.82 -11.61
C ARG A 131 14.38 14.30 -11.46
N GLU A 132 15.46 14.72 -12.12
CA GLU A 132 15.81 16.14 -12.17
C GLU A 132 14.71 16.95 -12.89
N ALA A 133 14.38 18.12 -12.32
CA ALA A 133 13.51 19.09 -12.97
C ALA A 133 14.13 19.54 -14.29
N TRP A 134 13.29 19.89 -15.26
CA TRP A 134 13.78 20.19 -16.60
C TRP A 134 14.50 21.54 -16.63
N GLY A 135 15.73 21.54 -17.14
CA GLY A 135 16.47 22.75 -17.48
C GLY A 135 16.02 23.39 -18.81
N PRO A 136 16.51 24.61 -19.12
CA PRO A 136 16.12 25.38 -20.30
C PRO A 136 16.26 24.63 -21.63
N GLY A 137 17.32 23.84 -21.79
CA GLY A 137 17.55 23.05 -23.02
C GLY A 137 16.44 22.06 -23.30
N ARG A 138 16.02 21.30 -22.28
CA ARG A 138 14.95 20.31 -22.39
C ARG A 138 13.58 20.94 -22.61
N VAL A 139 13.34 22.11 -21.99
CA VAL A 139 12.12 22.88 -22.22
C VAL A 139 12.07 23.38 -23.68
N SER A 140 13.18 23.90 -24.20
CA SER A 140 13.27 24.36 -25.60
C SER A 140 13.05 23.22 -26.59
N GLU A 141 13.67 22.06 -26.37
CA GLU A 141 13.47 20.86 -27.18
C GLU A 141 12.00 20.40 -27.18
N PHE A 142 11.37 20.38 -26.01
CA PHE A 142 9.96 20.02 -25.88
C PHE A 142 9.05 21.00 -26.63
N VAL A 143 9.26 22.31 -26.44
CA VAL A 143 8.46 23.34 -27.12
C VAL A 143 8.66 23.27 -28.64
N LEU A 144 9.88 23.03 -29.11
CA LEU A 144 10.16 22.83 -30.53
C LEU A 144 9.39 21.63 -31.09
N GLY A 145 9.35 20.51 -30.36
CA GLY A 145 8.63 19.31 -30.79
C GLY A 145 7.12 19.48 -30.89
N TRP A 146 6.51 20.30 -30.03
CA TRP A 146 5.04 20.49 -29.99
C TRP A 146 4.56 21.71 -30.78
N TYR A 147 5.26 22.84 -30.68
CA TYR A 147 4.86 24.12 -31.30
C TYR A 147 5.62 24.41 -32.61
N GLY A 148 6.79 23.80 -32.82
CA GLY A 148 7.60 24.03 -34.02
C GLY A 148 8.47 25.29 -33.97
N ALA A 149 8.43 26.09 -32.90
CA ALA A 149 9.30 27.25 -32.75
C ALA A 149 10.50 26.95 -31.84
N LYS A 150 11.69 27.35 -32.30
CA LYS A 150 12.92 27.23 -31.52
C LYS A 150 13.00 28.36 -30.49
N VAL A 151 13.05 28.00 -29.21
CA VAL A 151 13.29 28.93 -28.12
C VAL A 151 14.80 29.09 -27.93
N ASP A 152 15.33 30.30 -28.09
CA ASP A 152 16.75 30.55 -27.82
C ASP A 152 17.03 30.43 -26.32
N THR A 153 17.94 29.51 -25.98
CA THR A 153 18.36 29.23 -24.60
C THR A 153 19.57 30.07 -24.17
N SER A 154 20.26 30.73 -25.11
CA SER A 154 21.49 31.48 -24.86
C SER A 154 21.26 32.67 -23.92
N HIS A 155 20.09 33.29 -24.02
CA HIS A 155 19.67 34.43 -23.20
C HIS A 155 18.47 34.11 -22.31
N TRP A 156 18.33 32.85 -21.89
CA TRP A 156 17.19 32.36 -21.11
C TRP A 156 16.83 33.24 -19.91
N ALA A 157 17.85 33.67 -19.14
CA ALA A 157 17.68 34.49 -17.94
C ALA A 157 16.92 35.81 -18.21
N ARG A 158 17.14 36.43 -19.38
CA ARG A 158 16.50 37.69 -19.76
C ARG A 158 15.12 37.46 -20.40
N ASP A 159 15.02 36.48 -21.28
CA ASP A 159 13.89 36.39 -22.20
C ASP A 159 12.76 35.47 -21.71
N TRP A 160 13.10 34.43 -20.94
CA TRP A 160 12.16 33.34 -20.61
C TRP A 160 12.11 32.98 -19.13
N ALA A 161 13.16 33.29 -18.33
CA ALA A 161 13.22 32.88 -16.94
C ALA A 161 12.05 33.43 -16.10
N THR A 162 11.65 34.69 -16.31
CA THR A 162 10.49 35.27 -15.61
C THR A 162 9.19 34.56 -15.99
N ILE A 163 8.93 34.34 -17.29
CA ILE A 163 7.73 33.66 -17.77
C ILE A 163 7.68 32.23 -17.23
N TRP A 164 8.80 31.51 -17.30
CA TRP A 164 8.93 30.17 -16.75
C TRP A 164 8.68 30.15 -15.24
N GLY A 165 9.20 31.12 -14.49
CA GLY A 165 8.99 31.26 -13.06
C GLY A 165 7.51 31.46 -12.69
N ILE A 166 6.79 32.30 -13.43
CA ILE A 166 5.34 32.52 -13.23
C ILE A 166 4.58 31.21 -13.47
N ILE A 167 4.88 30.52 -14.59
CA ILE A 167 4.23 29.26 -14.94
C ILE A 167 4.53 28.16 -13.91
N ALA A 168 5.80 27.98 -13.54
CA ALA A 168 6.21 26.99 -12.55
C ALA A 168 5.56 27.27 -11.18
N GLY A 169 5.52 28.54 -10.75
CA GLY A 169 4.82 28.95 -9.53
C GLY A 169 3.31 28.68 -9.57
N ALA A 170 2.68 28.82 -10.74
CA ALA A 170 1.28 28.45 -10.92
C ALA A 170 1.06 26.93 -10.75
N VAL A 171 1.94 26.11 -11.32
CA VAL A 171 1.93 24.64 -11.14
C VAL A 171 2.10 24.26 -9.67
N ASP A 172 3.06 24.86 -8.97
CA ASP A 172 3.29 24.61 -7.54
C ASP A 172 2.08 24.99 -6.67
N SER A 173 1.45 26.13 -6.98
CA SER A 173 0.25 26.60 -6.28
C SER A 173 -0.94 25.66 -6.49
N LEU A 174 -1.16 25.20 -7.72
CA LEU A 174 -2.22 24.25 -8.05
C LEU A 174 -1.95 22.88 -7.42
N ASP A 175 -0.69 22.45 -7.37
CA ASP A 175 -0.28 21.21 -6.69
C ASP A 175 -0.59 21.27 -5.19
N ALA A 176 -0.20 22.35 -4.53
CA ALA A 176 -0.50 22.57 -3.11
C ALA A 176 -2.03 22.54 -2.84
N LYS A 177 -2.83 23.16 -3.72
CA LYS A 177 -4.30 23.13 -3.63
C LYS A 177 -4.88 21.73 -3.82
N ALA A 178 -4.37 20.97 -4.80
CA ALA A 178 -4.82 19.60 -5.06
C ALA A 178 -4.48 18.66 -3.90
N LEU A 179 -3.28 18.78 -3.32
CA LEU A 179 -2.83 17.89 -2.25
C LEU A 179 -3.44 18.21 -0.88
N LYS A 180 -3.96 19.42 -0.65
CA LYS A 180 -4.53 19.86 0.64
C LYS A 180 -5.54 18.87 1.25
N PRO A 181 -6.62 18.45 0.55
CA PRO A 181 -7.58 17.50 1.12
C PRO A 181 -6.97 16.11 1.35
N VAL A 182 -6.04 15.67 0.51
CA VAL A 182 -5.36 14.36 0.68
C VAL A 182 -4.43 14.40 1.89
N ALA A 183 -3.70 15.49 2.10
CA ALA A 183 -2.85 15.69 3.27
C ALA A 183 -3.67 15.65 4.57
N ALA A 184 -4.85 16.27 4.58
CA ALA A 184 -5.76 16.23 5.73
C ALA A 184 -6.21 14.80 6.09
N VAL A 185 -6.44 13.94 5.09
CA VAL A 185 -6.74 12.50 5.32
C VAL A 185 -5.56 11.80 5.98
N ILE A 186 -4.34 12.06 5.52
CA ILE A 186 -3.13 11.45 6.10
C ILE A 186 -2.98 11.82 7.57
N VAL A 187 -3.13 13.10 7.90
CA VAL A 187 -3.05 13.59 9.29
C VAL A 187 -4.11 12.91 10.16
N LYS A 188 -5.37 12.90 9.70
CA LYS A 188 -6.48 12.22 10.39
C LYS A 188 -6.25 10.72 10.58
N MET A 189 -5.59 10.07 9.61
CA MET A 189 -5.24 8.66 9.71
C MET A 189 -4.05 8.40 10.64
N SER A 190 -3.09 9.34 10.75
CA SER A 190 -2.01 9.25 11.73
C SER A 190 -2.50 9.47 13.15
N GLU A 191 -3.43 10.40 13.37
CA GLU A 191 -4.02 10.68 14.69
C GLU A 191 -4.84 9.50 15.24
N ARG A 192 -5.39 8.65 14.36
CA ARG A 192 -6.09 7.42 14.77
C ARG A 192 -5.18 6.36 15.41
N ARG A 193 -3.85 6.51 15.34
CA ARG A 193 -2.88 5.61 16.00
C ARG A 193 -2.77 5.95 17.49
N ASP A 194 -3.81 5.64 18.27
CA ASP A 194 -3.76 5.69 19.73
C ASP A 194 -3.08 4.40 20.27
N PRO A 195 -1.99 4.51 21.07
CA PRO A 195 -1.32 3.34 21.66
C PRO A 195 -2.18 2.52 22.63
N ASN A 196 -3.32 3.05 23.09
CA ASN A 196 -4.27 2.33 23.95
C ASN A 196 -5.39 1.57 23.20
N ARG A 197 -5.39 1.60 21.86
CA ARG A 197 -6.35 0.82 21.04
C ARG A 197 -5.90 -0.62 20.82
N CYS A 198 -6.85 -1.46 20.42
CA CYS A 198 -6.66 -2.90 20.23
C CYS A 198 -5.45 -3.18 19.30
N ARG A 199 -4.54 -4.06 19.73
CA ARG A 199 -3.29 -4.40 18.98
C ARG A 199 -3.53 -4.81 17.52
N TRP A 200 -4.70 -5.39 17.24
CA TRP A 200 -5.13 -5.80 15.90
C TRP A 200 -5.49 -4.64 14.96
N GLU A 201 -5.66 -3.42 15.48
CA GLU A 201 -5.91 -2.19 14.70
C GLU A 201 -4.61 -1.53 14.20
N LEU A 202 -3.48 -1.82 14.85
CA LEU A 202 -2.18 -1.17 14.56
C LEU A 202 -1.23 -2.04 13.73
N TYR A 203 -1.31 -3.36 13.88
CA TYR A 203 -0.41 -4.31 13.23
C TYR A 203 -1.20 -5.34 12.43
N ASP A 204 -0.65 -5.74 11.29
CA ASP A 204 -1.20 -6.85 10.52
C ASP A 204 -1.26 -8.12 11.37
N ARG A 205 -2.29 -8.94 11.18
CA ARG A 205 -2.53 -10.17 11.93
C ARG A 205 -1.31 -11.09 11.89
N GLU A 206 -0.67 -11.16 10.73
CA GLU A 206 0.55 -11.94 10.52
C GLU A 206 1.72 -11.40 11.34
N HIS A 207 1.92 -10.08 11.33
CA HIS A 207 2.95 -9.42 12.14
C HIS A 207 2.74 -9.65 13.65
N VAL A 208 1.49 -9.63 14.10
CA VAL A 208 1.14 -9.95 15.50
C VAL A 208 1.49 -11.39 15.84
N ALA A 209 1.23 -12.33 14.92
CA ALA A 209 1.56 -13.74 15.07
C ALA A 209 3.08 -13.98 15.09
N ASP A 210 3.82 -13.36 14.16
CA ASP A 210 5.28 -13.38 14.09
C ASP A 210 5.90 -12.89 15.40
N PHE A 211 5.54 -11.67 15.83
CA PHE A 211 6.05 -11.10 17.07
C PHE A 211 5.69 -11.93 18.32
N ARG A 212 4.49 -12.53 18.35
CA ARG A 212 4.09 -13.43 19.44
C ARG A 212 4.94 -14.69 19.43
N SER A 213 5.24 -15.23 18.25
CA SER A 213 6.08 -16.41 18.11
C SER A 213 7.52 -16.13 18.52
N GLU A 214 8.11 -15.02 18.06
CA GLU A 214 9.46 -14.58 18.44
C GLU A 214 9.58 -14.44 19.96
N ARG A 215 8.64 -13.72 20.61
CA ARG A 215 8.61 -13.60 22.07
C ARG A 215 8.44 -14.93 22.79
N TYR A 216 7.72 -15.88 22.19
CA TYR A 216 7.59 -17.21 22.74
C TYR A 216 8.85 -18.05 22.56
N ALA A 217 9.51 -17.97 21.40
CA ALA A 217 10.73 -18.70 21.07
C ALA A 217 11.81 -18.48 22.13
N VAL A 218 12.01 -17.23 22.58
CA VAL A 218 12.97 -16.86 23.64
C VAL A 218 12.74 -17.64 24.95
N ARG A 219 11.47 -17.91 25.29
CA ARG A 219 11.09 -18.60 26.54
C ARG A 219 10.50 -20.00 26.31
N ARG A 220 10.66 -20.56 25.10
CA ARG A 220 9.93 -21.76 24.66
C ARG A 220 10.26 -22.95 25.54
N HIS A 221 11.55 -23.22 25.76
CA HIS A 221 12.02 -24.34 26.56
C HIS A 221 11.50 -24.28 28.01
N ALA A 222 11.63 -23.12 28.66
CA ALA A 222 11.12 -22.92 30.01
C ALA A 222 9.59 -23.10 30.08
N THR A 223 8.86 -22.59 29.09
CA THR A 223 7.40 -22.69 29.04
C THR A 223 6.94 -24.13 28.78
N GLN A 224 7.61 -24.87 27.90
CA GLN A 224 7.34 -26.29 27.65
C GLN A 224 7.60 -27.13 28.90
N LYS A 225 8.74 -26.92 29.58
CA LYS A 225 9.08 -27.63 30.82
C LYS A 225 8.03 -27.37 31.91
N ALA A 226 7.61 -26.12 32.08
CA ALA A 226 6.57 -25.75 33.04
C ALA A 226 5.20 -26.34 32.66
N LEU A 227 4.84 -26.36 31.38
CA LEU A 227 3.62 -26.98 30.90
C LEU A 227 3.61 -28.48 31.20
N ARG A 228 4.69 -29.19 30.86
CA ARG A 228 4.82 -30.63 31.10
C ARG A 228 4.75 -30.96 32.58
N ALA A 229 5.55 -30.29 33.42
CA ALA A 229 5.52 -30.49 34.87
C ALA A 229 4.12 -30.28 35.46
N ARG A 230 3.39 -29.27 34.96
CA ARG A 230 2.01 -29.02 35.38
C ARG A 230 1.05 -30.14 34.95
N LEU A 231 1.19 -30.68 33.75
CA LEU A 231 0.34 -31.77 33.25
C LEU A 231 0.67 -33.10 33.92
N ASP A 232 1.94 -33.34 34.25
CA ASP A 232 2.38 -34.53 34.97
C ASP A 232 1.80 -34.55 36.38
N ALA A 233 1.77 -33.41 37.06
CA ALA A 233 1.17 -33.23 38.38
C ALA A 233 -0.38 -33.25 38.40
N MET A 234 -1.05 -33.28 37.25
CA MET A 234 -2.52 -33.35 37.22
C MET A 234 -3.03 -34.77 37.45
N GLU A 235 -4.08 -34.85 38.26
CA GLU A 235 -4.91 -36.06 38.39
C GLU A 235 -5.67 -36.37 37.09
N VAL A 236 -6.05 -37.63 36.88
CA VAL A 236 -6.73 -38.08 35.65
C VAL A 236 -8.00 -37.26 35.36
N SER A 237 -8.77 -36.90 36.38
CA SER A 237 -9.98 -36.07 36.25
C SER A 237 -9.69 -34.63 35.80
N GLN A 238 -8.57 -34.06 36.25
CA GLN A 238 -8.08 -32.74 35.85
C GLN A 238 -7.53 -32.78 34.41
N LEU A 239 -6.82 -33.84 34.06
CA LEU A 239 -6.29 -34.05 32.71
C LEU A 239 -7.42 -34.20 31.67
N ARG A 240 -8.49 -34.95 31.99
CA ARG A 240 -9.71 -35.02 31.15
C ARG A 240 -10.36 -33.66 30.92
N ARG A 241 -10.45 -32.80 31.96
CA ARG A 241 -10.94 -31.42 31.80
C ARG A 241 -10.02 -30.59 30.92
N TRP A 242 -8.69 -30.76 31.04
CA TRP A 242 -7.73 -30.09 30.19
C TRP A 242 -7.86 -30.52 28.73
N PHE A 243 -8.02 -31.82 28.44
CA PHE A 243 -8.26 -32.33 27.08
C PHE A 243 -9.53 -31.75 26.44
N ARG A 244 -10.65 -31.67 27.17
CA ARG A 244 -11.87 -31.03 26.65
C ARG A 244 -11.62 -29.57 26.26
N ARG A 245 -10.93 -28.81 27.09
CA ARG A 245 -10.54 -27.42 26.78
C ARG A 245 -9.59 -27.35 25.58
N MET A 246 -8.64 -28.28 25.49
CA MET A 246 -7.69 -28.31 24.38
C MET A 246 -8.39 -28.63 23.06
N ASN A 247 -9.38 -29.53 23.04
CA ASN A 247 -10.17 -29.83 21.85
C ASN A 247 -10.97 -28.60 21.38
N LEU A 248 -11.67 -27.91 22.30
CA LEU A 248 -12.37 -26.67 21.97
C LEU A 248 -11.41 -25.59 21.44
N TYR A 249 -10.28 -25.42 22.10
CA TYR A 249 -9.23 -24.50 21.67
C TYR A 249 -8.69 -24.86 20.28
N SER A 250 -8.41 -26.14 20.01
CA SER A 250 -7.94 -26.61 18.70
C SER A 250 -8.97 -26.41 17.59
N THR A 251 -10.25 -26.65 17.85
CA THR A 251 -11.31 -26.38 16.88
C THR A 251 -11.39 -24.89 16.56
N ALA A 252 -11.41 -24.02 17.58
CA ALA A 252 -11.43 -22.58 17.39
C ALA A 252 -10.17 -22.07 16.67
N TYR A 253 -8.99 -22.55 17.07
CA TYR A 253 -7.72 -22.16 16.49
C TYR A 253 -7.59 -22.58 15.03
N ARG A 254 -8.03 -23.81 14.68
CA ARG A 254 -8.05 -24.26 13.28
C ARG A 254 -9.10 -23.53 12.45
N ALA A 255 -10.25 -23.18 13.02
CA ALA A 255 -11.23 -22.33 12.33
C ALA A 255 -10.65 -20.95 12.01
N GLU A 256 -9.86 -20.39 12.93
CA GLU A 256 -9.26 -19.06 12.78
C GLU A 256 -8.05 -19.04 11.82
N TRP A 257 -7.16 -20.04 11.91
CA TRP A 257 -5.87 -20.05 11.18
C TRP A 257 -5.87 -21.01 9.98
N GLY A 258 -6.69 -22.05 9.98
CA GLY A 258 -6.84 -22.97 8.85
C GLY A 258 -5.53 -23.66 8.45
N SER A 259 -5.20 -23.60 7.16
CA SER A 259 -4.00 -24.20 6.60
C SER A 259 -2.70 -23.46 6.98
N ASP A 260 -2.78 -22.23 7.48
CA ASP A 260 -1.61 -21.44 7.93
C ASP A 260 -0.82 -22.16 9.04
N VAL A 261 -1.52 -22.97 9.85
CA VAL A 261 -0.90 -23.79 10.90
C VAL A 261 0.11 -24.80 10.33
N VAL A 262 -0.14 -25.29 9.12
CA VAL A 262 0.70 -26.26 8.42
C VAL A 262 1.69 -25.55 7.50
N GLU A 263 1.26 -24.48 6.83
CA GLU A 263 2.08 -23.70 5.89
C GLU A 263 3.18 -22.90 6.63
N ASN A 264 2.88 -22.34 7.81
CA ASN A 264 3.78 -21.51 8.60
C ASN A 264 3.89 -21.98 10.06
N PRO A 265 4.42 -23.18 10.33
CA PRO A 265 4.45 -23.76 11.68
C PRO A 265 5.22 -22.90 12.69
N ALA A 266 6.23 -22.15 12.22
CA ALA A 266 6.99 -21.22 13.03
C ALA A 266 6.12 -20.11 13.66
N ARG A 267 5.00 -19.70 13.08
CA ARG A 267 4.08 -18.69 13.66
C ARG A 267 3.23 -19.23 14.79
N HIS A 268 3.12 -20.55 14.87
CA HIS A 268 2.15 -21.24 15.72
C HIS A 268 2.80 -22.15 16.76
N LEU A 269 4.09 -21.91 17.10
CA LEU A 269 4.86 -22.72 18.05
C LEU A 269 4.13 -22.97 19.38
N ILE A 270 3.48 -21.97 19.96
CA ILE A 270 2.69 -22.13 21.21
C ILE A 270 1.58 -23.16 21.04
N TYR A 271 0.85 -23.08 19.93
CA TYR A 271 -0.25 -23.97 19.64
C TYR A 271 0.26 -25.39 19.39
N LEU A 272 1.29 -25.52 18.56
CA LEU A 272 1.90 -26.81 18.23
C LEU A 272 2.47 -27.50 19.47
N ASP A 273 3.16 -26.78 20.35
CA ASP A 273 3.71 -27.33 21.59
C ASP A 273 2.61 -27.87 22.52
N ARG A 274 1.46 -27.18 22.61
CA ARG A 274 0.31 -27.65 23.39
C ARG A 274 -0.34 -28.89 22.77
N VAL A 275 -0.39 -28.96 21.44
CA VAL A 275 -0.89 -30.15 20.72
C VAL A 275 0.06 -31.34 20.92
N THR A 276 1.38 -31.11 20.89
CA THR A 276 2.38 -32.15 21.20
C THR A 276 2.18 -32.70 22.61
N GLU A 277 2.04 -31.83 23.61
CA GLU A 277 1.78 -32.28 24.99
C GLU A 277 0.40 -32.94 25.14
N TYR A 278 -0.60 -32.53 24.36
CA TYR A 278 -1.89 -33.25 24.30
C TYR A 278 -1.71 -34.71 23.89
N TRP A 279 -0.92 -34.96 22.84
CA TRP A 279 -0.64 -36.31 22.37
C TRP A 279 0.22 -37.12 23.36
N ASN A 280 1.25 -36.50 23.96
CA ASN A 280 2.10 -37.15 24.95
C ASN A 280 1.30 -37.64 26.17
N GLN A 281 0.36 -36.83 26.64
CA GLN A 281 -0.44 -37.14 27.84
C GLN A 281 -1.62 -38.06 27.54
N ARG A 282 -1.98 -38.27 26.27
CA ARG A 282 -3.16 -39.05 25.85
C ARG A 282 -3.12 -40.50 26.35
N GLN A 283 -1.92 -41.09 26.47
CA GLN A 283 -1.72 -42.44 26.99
C GLN A 283 -2.16 -42.60 28.46
N ARG A 284 -2.03 -41.55 29.28
CA ARG A 284 -2.38 -41.59 30.72
C ARG A 284 -3.88 -41.59 31.01
N VAL A 285 -4.70 -41.17 30.05
CA VAL A 285 -6.17 -41.10 30.22
C VAL A 285 -6.86 -42.39 29.79
N GLY A 286 -6.12 -43.33 29.19
CA GLY A 286 -6.61 -44.66 28.80
C GLY A 286 -7.39 -44.72 27.49
N ASP A 287 -7.58 -43.59 26.78
CA ASP A 287 -8.32 -43.53 25.51
C ASP A 287 -7.46 -43.91 24.29
N VAL A 288 -6.59 -44.90 24.45
CA VAL A 288 -5.81 -45.49 23.36
C VAL A 288 -6.33 -46.89 23.10
N SER A 289 -7.39 -47.00 22.29
CA SER A 289 -7.51 -48.20 21.47
C SER A 289 -6.29 -48.22 20.56
N ARG A 290 -5.32 -49.10 20.83
CA ARG A 290 -4.25 -49.41 19.88
C ARG A 290 -4.92 -49.74 18.54
N GLN A 291 -4.84 -48.85 17.56
CA GLN A 291 -4.85 -49.31 16.17
C GLN A 291 -3.45 -49.86 15.93
N VAL A 292 -3.34 -51.18 16.07
CA VAL A 292 -2.15 -51.95 15.67
C VAL A 292 -2.22 -52.16 14.17
N ALA A 293 -1.10 -51.84 13.51
CA ALA A 293 -0.65 -52.24 12.16
C ALA A 293 -1.61 -52.01 10.99
#